data_AF-A0A5C8P8A7-F1
#
_entry.id   AF-A0A5C8P8A7-F1
#
_cell.length_a   1.000
_cell.length_b   1.000
_cell.length_c   1.000
_cell.angle_alpha   90.00
_cell.angle_beta   90.00
_cell.angle_gamma   90.00
#
_symmetry.space_group_name_H-M   'P 1'
#
loop_
_entity.id
_entity.type
_entity.pdbx_description
1 polymer ?
#
loop_
_entity_poly.entity_id
_entity_poly.type
_entity_poly.pdbx_seq_one_letter_code
_entity_poly.pdbx_strand_id
1 'polypeptide(L)'
;MAQWWPKGGTIGKAPHADVIIEPRPGGRWFERDAEGNETQWGHVLAWEPPSRLLLAWQISTAWRYDPSLVTEVELTFAPADGGTLVTLEHRHLERFGADAAAHAQRLGGGWPTRLAAFAHLADAMA
;
A
#
# COMPACT_ATOMS: atom_id res chain seq x y z
N MET A 1 5.11 9.75 -2.18
CA MET A 1 3.85 9.30 -1.54
C MET A 1 2.98 10.48 -1.12
N ALA A 2 3.49 11.45 -0.34
CA ALA A 2 2.73 12.60 0.17
C ALA A 2 1.94 13.42 -0.87
N GLN A 3 2.40 13.44 -2.14
CA GLN A 3 1.78 14.22 -3.23
C GLN A 3 0.55 13.57 -3.89
N TRP A 4 0.33 12.25 -3.76
CA TRP A 4 -0.76 11.55 -4.47
C TRP A 4 -1.54 10.56 -3.61
N TRP A 5 -0.97 10.09 -2.49
CA TRP A 5 -1.69 9.19 -1.61
C TRP A 5 -2.86 9.96 -0.98
N PRO A 6 -4.12 9.53 -1.14
CA PRO A 6 -5.26 10.25 -0.60
C PRO A 6 -5.13 10.44 0.91
N LYS A 7 -5.33 11.67 1.38
CA LYS A 7 -5.44 11.94 2.81
C LYS A 7 -6.69 11.24 3.34
N GLY A 8 -6.52 10.34 4.30
CA GLY A 8 -7.62 9.57 4.90
C GLY A 8 -7.39 8.05 4.86
N GLY A 9 -8.07 7.33 5.75
CA GLY A 9 -7.77 5.93 6.03
C GLY A 9 -6.44 5.80 6.76
N THR A 10 -6.46 6.04 8.07
CA THR A 10 -5.33 5.87 8.99
C THR A 10 -5.59 4.67 9.89
N ILE A 11 -4.53 3.96 10.29
CA ILE A 11 -4.60 2.97 11.37
C ILE A 11 -3.95 3.50 12.66
N GLY A 12 -3.30 4.67 12.57
CA GLY A 12 -2.79 5.44 13.69
C GLY A 12 -3.88 6.20 14.44
N LYS A 13 -3.47 6.89 15.51
CA LYS A 13 -4.37 7.66 16.39
C LYS A 13 -4.77 9.01 15.80
N ALA A 14 -4.00 9.52 14.85
CA ALA A 14 -4.21 10.80 14.18
C ALA A 14 -4.18 10.59 12.64
N PRO A 15 -4.75 11.52 11.86
CA PRO A 15 -4.60 11.52 10.41
C PRO A 15 -3.11 11.52 10.04
N HIS A 16 -2.71 10.66 9.10
CA HIS A 16 -1.35 10.72 8.59
C HIS A 16 -1.11 11.99 7.77
N ALA A 17 0.06 12.60 7.96
CA ALA A 17 0.61 13.64 7.09
C ALA A 17 1.36 13.01 5.92
N ASP A 18 2.05 11.89 6.15
CA ASP A 18 2.85 11.18 5.16
C ASP A 18 2.62 9.65 5.23
N VAL A 19 2.82 8.97 4.10
CA VAL A 19 3.03 7.51 4.04
C VAL A 19 4.40 7.27 3.44
N ILE A 20 5.21 6.41 4.04
CA ILE A 20 6.61 6.21 3.70
C ILE A 20 6.86 4.73 3.40
N ILE A 21 7.61 4.47 2.32
CA ILE A 21 8.20 3.17 2.02
C ILE A 21 9.71 3.38 1.88
N GLU A 22 10.49 2.62 2.64
CA GLU A 22 11.94 2.62 2.53
C GLU A 22 12.38 1.67 1.39
N PRO A 23 12.98 2.18 0.28
CA PRO A 23 13.10 1.44 -0.98
C PRO A 23 14.26 0.43 -0.99
N ARG A 24 14.16 -0.62 -0.17
CA ARG A 24 15.12 -1.74 -0.09
C ARG A 24 14.45 -2.95 0.57
N PRO A 25 14.88 -4.19 0.30
CA PRO A 25 14.40 -5.35 1.06
C PRO A 25 14.58 -5.15 2.57
N GLY A 26 13.53 -5.49 3.34
CA GLY A 26 13.44 -5.24 4.78
C GLY A 26 13.17 -3.77 5.17
N GLY A 27 13.04 -2.87 4.20
CA GLY A 27 12.65 -1.47 4.44
C GLY A 27 11.23 -1.35 5.00
N ARG A 28 11.00 -0.36 5.87
CA ARG A 28 9.69 -0.18 6.51
C ARG A 28 8.63 0.39 5.56
N TRP A 29 7.37 0.05 5.81
CA TRP A 29 6.19 0.71 5.26
C TRP A 29 5.30 1.18 6.42
N PHE A 30 5.11 2.49 6.52
CA PHE A 30 4.43 3.11 7.66
C PHE A 30 3.81 4.45 7.28
N GLU A 31 2.87 4.92 8.10
CA GLU A 31 2.35 6.28 8.05
C GLU A 31 2.94 7.13 9.18
N ARG A 32 2.99 8.45 8.98
CA ARG A 32 3.47 9.42 9.97
C ARG A 32 2.50 10.57 10.09
N ASP A 33 2.10 10.94 11.31
CA ASP A 33 1.22 12.09 11.57
C ASP A 33 1.98 13.44 11.58
N ALA A 34 1.25 14.54 11.79
CA ALA A 34 1.82 15.89 11.78
C ALA A 34 2.78 16.15 12.96
N GLU A 35 2.60 15.41 14.06
CA GLU A 35 3.44 15.43 15.26
C GLU A 35 4.67 14.52 15.12
N GLY A 36 4.76 13.75 14.04
CA GLY A 36 5.88 12.85 13.74
C GLY A 36 5.73 11.44 14.31
N ASN A 37 4.58 11.08 14.90
CA ASN A 37 4.34 9.71 15.35
C ASN A 37 4.18 8.78 14.16
N GLU A 38 4.90 7.67 14.18
CA GLU A 38 4.88 6.66 13.12
C GLU A 38 3.95 5.49 13.49
N THR A 39 3.14 5.01 12.54
CA THR A 39 2.34 3.78 12.68
C THR A 39 2.67 2.81 11.55
N GLN A 40 3.16 1.63 11.92
CA GLN A 40 3.63 0.61 10.97
C GLN A 40 2.46 -0.04 10.20
N TRP A 41 2.65 -0.26 8.91
CA TRP A 41 1.71 -1.02 8.06
C TRP A 41 2.28 -2.38 7.65
N GLY A 42 3.60 -2.43 7.42
CA GLY A 42 4.30 -3.65 7.00
C GLY A 42 5.72 -3.33 6.54
N HIS A 43 6.29 -4.10 5.61
CA HIS A 43 7.66 -3.88 5.15
C HIS A 43 7.88 -4.36 3.71
N VAL A 44 8.99 -3.97 3.11
CA VAL A 44 9.37 -4.36 1.75
C VAL A 44 9.94 -5.77 1.77
N LEU A 45 9.32 -6.66 1.00
CA LEU A 45 9.79 -8.02 0.75
C LEU A 45 10.76 -8.06 -0.44
N ALA A 46 10.42 -7.34 -1.52
CA ALA A 46 11.29 -7.21 -2.70
C ALA A 46 11.25 -5.78 -3.27
N TRP A 47 12.41 -5.29 -3.69
CA TRP A 47 12.58 -4.00 -4.34
C TRP A 47 13.42 -4.18 -5.60
N GLU A 48 12.75 -4.20 -6.76
CA GLU A 48 13.34 -4.55 -8.06
C GLU A 48 13.00 -3.45 -9.08
N PRO A 49 13.56 -2.23 -8.94
CA PRO A 49 13.28 -1.13 -9.84
C PRO A 49 13.86 -1.39 -11.26
N PRO A 50 13.16 -0.96 -12.33
CA PRO A 50 11.87 -0.25 -12.31
C PRO A 50 10.65 -1.20 -12.29
N SER A 51 10.86 -2.51 -12.31
CA SER A 51 9.83 -3.50 -12.67
C SER A 51 8.87 -3.91 -11.56
N ARG A 52 9.30 -3.93 -10.29
CA ARG A 52 8.51 -4.58 -9.23
C ARG A 52 8.80 -4.06 -7.81
N LEU A 53 7.74 -3.97 -7.03
CA LEU A 53 7.76 -3.75 -5.59
C LEU A 53 6.83 -4.78 -4.92
N LEU A 54 7.36 -5.56 -3.98
CA LEU A 54 6.58 -6.50 -3.17
C LEU A 54 6.61 -6.05 -1.71
N LEU A 55 5.44 -5.93 -1.11
CA LEU A 55 5.24 -5.46 0.25
C LEU A 55 4.54 -6.54 1.08
N ALA A 56 5.02 -6.75 2.31
CA ALA A 56 4.24 -7.36 3.35
C ALA A 56 3.19 -6.35 3.82
N TRP A 57 1.93 -6.77 3.82
CA TRP A 57 0.80 -6.07 4.40
C TRP A 57 0.42 -6.74 5.72
N GLN A 58 0.62 -6.02 6.81
CA GLN A 58 0.49 -6.51 8.18
C GLN A 58 -0.60 -5.75 8.95
N ILE A 59 -1.67 -5.37 8.25
CA ILE A 59 -2.84 -4.71 8.83
C ILE A 59 -3.99 -5.71 8.88
N SER A 60 -4.50 -5.95 10.09
CA SER A 60 -5.65 -6.84 10.36
C SER A 60 -6.98 -6.28 9.85
N THR A 61 -8.01 -7.14 9.87
CA THR A 61 -9.38 -6.75 9.48
C THR A 61 -9.98 -5.65 10.38
N ALA A 62 -9.43 -5.50 11.59
CA ALA A 62 -9.74 -4.44 12.54
C ALA A 62 -8.96 -3.13 12.30
N TRP A 63 -8.22 -2.99 11.20
CA TRP A 63 -7.41 -1.82 10.87
C TRP A 63 -6.38 -1.50 11.95
N ARG A 64 -5.67 -2.54 12.40
CA ARG A 64 -4.55 -2.43 13.34
C ARG A 64 -3.36 -3.19 12.80
N TYR A 65 -2.17 -2.67 13.07
CA TYR A 65 -0.93 -3.37 12.82
C TYR A 65 -0.88 -4.68 13.63
N ASP A 66 -0.61 -5.78 12.95
CA ASP A 66 -0.39 -7.09 13.53
C ASP A 66 0.82 -7.74 12.84
N PRO A 67 1.99 -7.80 13.50
CA PRO A 67 3.21 -8.34 12.89
C PRO A 67 3.13 -9.83 12.58
N SER A 68 2.19 -10.57 13.20
CA SER A 68 2.00 -12.00 12.97
C SER A 68 1.16 -12.30 11.72
N LEU A 69 0.36 -11.33 11.28
CA LEU A 69 -0.42 -11.40 10.06
C LEU A 69 0.40 -10.86 8.89
N VAL A 70 0.66 -11.70 7.89
CA VAL A 70 1.37 -11.28 6.68
C VAL A 70 0.53 -11.63 5.47
N THR A 71 -0.03 -10.63 4.81
CA THR A 71 -0.52 -10.75 3.42
C THR A 71 0.44 -10.00 2.49
N GLU A 72 0.27 -10.11 1.19
CA GLU A 72 1.20 -9.48 0.24
C GLU A 72 0.49 -8.48 -0.66
N VAL A 73 1.13 -7.34 -0.90
CA VAL A 73 0.74 -6.38 -1.94
C VAL A 73 1.89 -6.30 -2.93
N GLU A 74 1.64 -6.75 -4.16
CA GLU A 74 2.61 -6.70 -5.24
C GLU A 74 2.21 -5.62 -6.23
N LEU A 75 3.16 -4.74 -6.57
CA LEU A 75 3.06 -3.82 -7.69
C LEU A 75 4.06 -4.22 -8.77
N THR A 76 3.56 -4.36 -9.99
CA THR A 76 4.40 -4.55 -11.19
C THR A 76 4.20 -3.41 -12.18
N PHE A 77 5.28 -3.08 -12.87
CA PHE A 77 5.36 -1.98 -13.82
C PHE A 77 5.85 -2.53 -15.15
N ALA A 78 5.02 -2.42 -16.18
CA ALA A 78 5.34 -2.88 -17.53
C ALA A 78 5.16 -1.75 -18.54
N PRO A 79 6.00 -1.65 -19.59
CA PRO A 79 5.76 -0.74 -20.69
C PRO A 79 4.40 -1.00 -21.34
N ALA A 80 3.68 0.07 -21.69
CA ALA A 80 2.44 0.03 -22.45
C ALA A 80 2.43 1.14 -23.50
N ASP A 81 1.55 1.04 -24.50
CA ASP A 81 1.43 2.07 -25.54
C ASP A 81 1.07 3.42 -24.90
N GLY A 82 2.01 4.37 -25.00
CA GLY A 82 1.84 5.72 -24.42
C GLY A 82 2.05 5.83 -22.91
N GLY A 83 2.57 4.80 -22.22
CA GLY A 83 2.81 4.89 -20.78
C GLY A 83 3.35 3.64 -20.10
N THR A 84 2.99 3.48 -18.82
CA THR A 84 3.34 2.31 -17.99
C THR A 84 2.06 1.67 -17.46
N LEU A 85 1.87 0.37 -17.71
CA LEU A 85 0.84 -0.41 -17.05
C LEU A 85 1.31 -0.75 -15.63
N VAL A 86 0.57 -0.26 -14.64
CA VAL A 86 0.78 -0.60 -13.22
C VAL A 86 -0.28 -1.62 -12.81
N THR A 87 0.16 -2.81 -12.41
CA THR A 87 -0.75 -3.83 -11.86
C THR A 87 -0.51 -3.97 -10.37
N LEU A 88 -1.59 -4.01 -9.59
CA LEU A 88 -1.56 -4.29 -8.16
C LEU A 88 -2.31 -5.58 -7.88
N GLU A 89 -1.66 -6.50 -7.17
CA GLU A 89 -2.26 -7.73 -6.67
C GLU A 89 -2.16 -7.76 -5.13
N HIS A 90 -3.26 -8.08 -4.44
CA HIS A 90 -3.25 -8.35 -3.01
C HIS A 90 -3.50 -9.85 -2.77
N ARG A 91 -2.45 -10.56 -2.37
CA ARG A 91 -2.44 -12.02 -2.19
C ARG A 91 -2.54 -12.43 -0.74
N HIS A 92 -2.82 -13.71 -0.53
CA HIS A 92 -2.91 -14.35 0.79
C HIS A 92 -4.04 -13.86 1.67
N LEU A 93 -5.15 -13.41 1.06
CA LEU A 93 -6.31 -12.87 1.77
C LEU A 93 -6.98 -13.91 2.68
N GLU A 94 -6.81 -15.21 2.42
CA GLU A 94 -7.26 -16.29 3.29
C GLU A 94 -6.69 -16.20 4.72
N ARG A 95 -5.55 -15.52 4.91
CA ARG A 95 -4.93 -15.32 6.22
C ARG A 95 -5.72 -14.38 7.13
N PHE A 96 -6.70 -13.65 6.59
CA PHE A 96 -7.68 -12.91 7.40
C PHE A 96 -8.73 -13.82 8.07
N GLY A 97 -8.70 -15.13 7.81
CA GLY A 97 -9.60 -16.10 8.43
C GLY A 97 -11.04 -15.92 7.99
N ALA A 98 -11.98 -16.04 8.93
CA ALA A 98 -13.42 -15.98 8.65
C ALA A 98 -13.87 -14.66 7.99
N ASP A 99 -13.13 -13.57 8.21
CA ASP A 99 -13.44 -12.24 7.69
C ASP A 99 -12.85 -11.97 6.30
N ALA A 100 -12.13 -12.92 5.70
CA ALA A 100 -11.38 -12.73 4.47
C ALA A 100 -12.23 -12.18 3.32
N ALA A 101 -13.42 -12.74 3.08
CA ALA A 101 -14.28 -12.33 1.98
C ALA A 101 -14.78 -10.88 2.14
N ALA A 102 -15.22 -10.51 3.35
CA ALA A 102 -15.67 -9.15 3.63
C ALA A 102 -14.53 -8.14 3.57
N HIS A 103 -13.34 -8.52 4.05
CA HIS A 103 -12.17 -7.65 4.00
C HIS A 103 -11.64 -7.48 2.57
N ALA A 104 -11.65 -8.54 1.75
CA ALA A 104 -11.29 -8.48 0.34
C ALA A 104 -12.15 -7.47 -0.45
N GLN A 105 -13.46 -7.40 -0.19
CA GLN A 105 -14.33 -6.39 -0.81
C GLN A 105 -13.92 -4.96 -0.44
N ARG A 106 -13.54 -4.72 0.82
CA ARG A 106 -13.09 -3.39 1.28
C ARG A 106 -11.77 -3.00 0.62
N LEU A 107 -10.83 -3.93 0.53
CA LEU A 107 -9.56 -3.73 -0.17
C LEU A 107 -9.79 -3.47 -1.67
N GLY A 108 -10.72 -4.21 -2.29
CA GLY A 108 -11.11 -4.04 -3.69
C GLY A 108 -11.71 -2.68 -4.01
N GLY A 109 -12.28 -1.96 -3.04
CA GLY A 109 -12.66 -0.56 -3.20
C GLY A 109 -11.50 0.40 -2.94
N GLY A 110 -10.62 0.09 -1.99
CA GLY A 110 -9.55 1.00 -1.54
C GLY A 110 -8.34 1.07 -2.47
N TRP A 111 -7.93 -0.04 -3.11
CA TRP A 111 -6.78 -0.06 -4.01
C TRP A 111 -7.03 0.73 -5.32
N PRO A 112 -8.16 0.54 -6.02
CA PRO A 112 -8.43 1.29 -7.25
C PRO A 112 -8.42 2.80 -7.05
N THR A 113 -8.98 3.32 -5.95
CA THR A 113 -8.97 4.76 -5.66
C THR A 113 -7.54 5.31 -5.54
N ARG A 114 -6.62 4.54 -4.93
CA ARG A 114 -5.22 4.97 -4.76
C ARG A 114 -4.44 4.91 -6.08
N LEU A 115 -4.65 3.86 -6.88
CA LEU A 115 -4.03 3.76 -8.20
C LEU A 115 -4.54 4.86 -9.15
N ALA A 116 -5.83 5.21 -9.08
CA ALA A 116 -6.38 6.32 -9.86
C ALA A 116 -5.74 7.68 -9.49
N ALA A 117 -5.52 7.93 -8.20
CA ALA A 117 -4.83 9.13 -7.74
C ALA A 117 -3.36 9.18 -8.21
N PHE A 118 -2.67 8.03 -8.19
CA PHE A 118 -1.32 7.91 -8.73
C PHE A 118 -1.27 8.18 -10.24
N ALA A 119 -2.19 7.59 -11.02
CA ALA A 119 -2.27 7.79 -12.46
C ALA A 119 -2.49 9.27 -12.81
N HIS A 120 -3.43 9.94 -12.12
CA HIS A 120 -3.70 11.36 -12.35
C HIS A 120 -2.46 12.26 -12.11
N LEU A 121 -1.68 11.95 -11.08
CA LEU A 121 -0.41 12.64 -10.86
C LEU A 121 0.59 12.35 -11.97
N ALA A 122 0.75 11.10 -12.38
CA ALA A 122 1.70 10.70 -13.42
C ALA A 122 1.39 11.41 -14.75
N ASP A 123 0.11 11.50 -15.12
CA ASP A 123 -0.35 12.23 -16.30
C ASP A 123 -0.03 13.74 -16.22
N ALA A 124 -0.14 14.34 -15.03
CA ALA A 124 0.20 15.75 -14.81
C ALA A 124 1.71 16.05 -14.87
N MET A 125 2.55 15.00 -14.83
CA MET A 125 4.01 15.10 -14.89
C MET A 125 4.60 14.70 -16.27
N ALA A 126 3.77 14.20 -17.19
CA ALA A 126 4.15 13.80 -18.55
C ALA A 126 4.04 14.96 -19.54
#